data_AF-A0A326U881-F1
#
_entry.id   AF-A0A326U881-F1
#
_cell.length_a   1.000
_cell.length_b   1.000
_cell.length_c   1.000
_cell.angle_alpha   90.00
_cell.angle_beta   90.00
_cell.angle_gamma   90.00
#
_symmetry.space_group_name_H-M   'P 1'
#
loop_
_entity.id
_entity.type
_entity.pdbx_description
1 polymer ?
#
loop_
_entity_poly.entity_id
_entity_poly.type
_entity_poly.pdbx_seq_one_letter_code
_entity_poly.pdbx_strand_id
1 'polypeptide(L)'
;MPWTASRYYTLIVTIVFLIVGVLGIGNTSTMQPANFLGLDLDIVHNFIHLATGFLALSCVIMGWDRRFNQIFGVVYVVLALLGLLYPFLYFDHRLLGIMHANIGDHLFHFVAGAIALYFGFAYRREPVPAA
;
A
#
# COMPACT_ATOMS: atom_id res chain seq x y z
N MET A 1 15.64 -16.11 -10.48
CA MET A 1 15.11 -16.44 -9.14
C MET A 1 13.70 -17.00 -9.30
N PRO A 2 13.36 -18.13 -8.64
CA PRO A 2 12.03 -18.71 -8.72
C PRO A 2 10.97 -17.77 -8.12
N TRP A 3 9.77 -17.77 -8.70
CA TRP A 3 8.65 -17.00 -8.17
C TRP A 3 8.17 -17.56 -6.83
N THR A 4 7.81 -16.66 -5.91
CA THR A 4 7.31 -16.98 -4.56
C THR A 4 5.98 -16.33 -4.34
N ALA A 5 5.18 -16.84 -3.39
CA ALA A 5 3.95 -16.18 -2.99
C ALA A 5 4.21 -14.72 -2.55
N SER A 6 5.28 -14.47 -1.80
CA SER A 6 5.71 -13.12 -1.41
C SER A 6 5.98 -12.24 -2.63
N ARG A 7 6.71 -12.74 -3.64
CA ARG A 7 7.03 -12.01 -4.87
C ARG A 7 5.81 -11.73 -5.74
N TYR A 8 4.90 -12.70 -5.87
CA TYR A 8 3.62 -12.48 -6.56
C TYR A 8 2.79 -11.41 -5.85
N TYR A 9 2.71 -11.46 -4.53
CA TYR A 9 1.98 -10.45 -3.78
C TYR A 9 2.61 -9.06 -3.91
N THR A 10 3.94 -8.94 -3.79
CA THR A 10 4.63 -7.66 -4.01
C THR A 10 4.43 -7.12 -5.43
N LEU A 11 4.34 -8.00 -6.43
CA LEU A 11 3.99 -7.61 -7.80
C LEU A 11 2.54 -7.09 -7.89
N ILE A 12 1.59 -7.70 -7.18
CA ILE A 12 0.21 -7.19 -7.11
C ILE A 12 0.20 -5.79 -6.48
N VAL A 13 0.90 -5.60 -5.34
CA VAL A 13 1.04 -4.28 -4.70
C VAL A 13 1.64 -3.27 -5.69
N THR A 14 2.68 -3.66 -6.43
CA THR A 14 3.29 -2.81 -7.47
C THR A 14 2.26 -2.35 -8.48
N ILE A 15 1.53 -3.29 -9.08
CA ILE A 15 0.55 -2.99 -10.13
C ILE A 15 -0.57 -2.10 -9.59
N VAL A 16 -1.15 -2.47 -8.45
CA VAL A 16 -2.27 -1.73 -7.85
C VAL A 16 -1.85 -0.30 -7.50
N PHE A 17 -0.74 -0.12 -6.78
CA PHE A 17 -0.31 1.20 -6.32
C PHE A 17 0.13 2.11 -7.48
N LEU A 18 0.77 1.56 -8.52
CA LEU A 18 1.08 2.33 -9.72
C LEU A 18 -0.18 2.73 -10.49
N ILE A 19 -1.15 1.83 -10.64
CA ILE A 19 -2.42 2.13 -11.30
C ILE A 19 -3.20 3.19 -10.53
N VAL A 20 -3.39 3.02 -9.21
CA VAL A 20 -4.11 3.99 -8.38
C VAL A 20 -3.39 5.35 -8.38
N GLY A 21 -2.06 5.38 -8.29
CA GLY A 21 -1.29 6.62 -8.36
C GLY A 21 -1.42 7.33 -9.72
N VAL A 22 -1.29 6.61 -10.85
CA VAL A 22 -1.40 7.21 -12.19
C VAL A 22 -2.82 7.68 -12.48
N LEU A 23 -3.82 6.82 -12.27
CA LEU A 23 -5.22 7.17 -12.52
C LEU A 23 -5.69 8.25 -11.54
N GLY A 24 -5.19 8.23 -10.30
CA GLY A 24 -5.45 9.26 -9.30
C GLY A 24 -4.95 10.63 -9.74
N ILE A 25 -3.73 10.74 -10.28
CA ILE A 25 -3.22 12.01 -10.86
C ILE A 25 -4.09 12.47 -12.03
N GLY A 26 -4.57 11.54 -12.86
CA GLY A 26 -5.52 11.84 -13.93
C GLY A 26 -6.88 12.34 -13.44
N ASN A 27 -7.30 11.92 -12.24
CA ASN A 27 -8.56 12.34 -11.60
C ASN A 27 -8.41 13.68 -10.85
N THR A 28 -7.31 13.87 -10.12
CA THR A 28 -6.96 15.14 -9.47
C THR A 28 -5.44 15.33 -9.41
N SER A 29 -5.01 16.52 -9.80
CA SER A 29 -3.61 16.95 -9.74
C SER A 29 -3.39 18.10 -8.75
N THR A 30 -4.33 18.29 -7.81
CA THR A 30 -4.30 19.37 -6.82
C THR A 30 -4.35 18.83 -5.39
N MET A 31 -4.23 19.73 -4.40
CA MET A 31 -4.44 19.40 -2.99
C MET A 31 -5.92 19.20 -2.62
N GLN A 32 -6.86 19.42 -3.54
CA GLN A 32 -8.26 19.14 -3.29
C GLN A 32 -8.54 17.65 -3.50
N PRO A 33 -9.22 16.98 -2.55
CA PRO A 33 -9.53 15.58 -2.68
C PRO A 33 -10.54 15.35 -3.80
N ALA A 34 -10.33 14.30 -4.58
CA ALA A 34 -11.30 13.78 -5.52
C ALA A 34 -11.47 12.29 -5.27
N ASN A 35 -12.72 11.85 -5.13
CA ASN A 35 -13.00 10.45 -4.90
C ASN A 35 -12.74 9.63 -6.17
N PHE A 36 -12.03 8.53 -6.03
CA PHE A 36 -11.81 7.55 -7.09
C PHE A 36 -11.93 6.14 -6.51
N LEU A 37 -12.93 5.37 -6.98
CA LEU A 37 -13.22 4.02 -6.48
C LEU A 37 -13.43 3.96 -4.94
N GLY A 38 -13.94 5.05 -4.34
CA GLY A 38 -14.13 5.13 -2.88
C GLY A 38 -12.91 5.60 -2.10
N LEU A 39 -11.79 5.92 -2.76
CA LEU A 39 -10.57 6.48 -2.15
C LEU A 39 -10.55 7.99 -2.29
N ASP A 40 -10.25 8.73 -1.23
CA ASP A 40 -10.10 10.19 -1.29
C ASP A 40 -8.66 10.53 -1.67
N LEU A 41 -8.45 10.68 -2.98
CA LEU A 41 -7.15 10.94 -3.56
C LEU A 41 -6.91 12.43 -3.68
N ASP A 42 -5.69 12.88 -3.37
CA ASP A 42 -5.16 14.18 -3.73
C ASP A 42 -3.76 14.02 -4.33
N ILE A 43 -3.14 15.12 -4.78
CA ILE A 43 -1.82 15.06 -5.41
C ILE A 43 -0.76 14.40 -4.53
N VAL A 44 -0.77 14.63 -3.21
CA VAL A 44 0.22 14.08 -2.27
C VAL A 44 -0.04 12.58 -2.06
N HIS A 45 -1.29 12.20 -1.83
CA HIS A 45 -1.67 10.79 -1.68
C HIS A 45 -1.29 9.97 -2.92
N ASN A 46 -1.53 10.53 -4.12
CA ASN A 46 -1.17 9.88 -5.37
C ASN A 46 0.33 9.74 -5.56
N PHE A 47 1.14 10.73 -5.16
CA PHE A 47 2.60 10.59 -5.16
C PHE A 47 3.08 9.52 -4.20
N ILE A 48 2.47 9.37 -3.02
CA ILE A 48 2.76 8.30 -2.06
C ILE A 48 2.42 6.93 -2.66
N HIS A 49 1.29 6.82 -3.39
CA HIS A 49 0.96 5.60 -4.12
C HIS A 49 2.01 5.25 -5.18
N LEU A 50 2.42 6.21 -6.01
CA LEU A 50 3.46 5.98 -7.01
C LEU A 50 4.79 5.59 -6.38
N ALA A 51 5.25 6.32 -5.36
CA ALA A 51 6.51 6.03 -4.67
C ALA A 51 6.52 4.61 -4.07
N THR A 52 5.40 4.20 -3.47
CA THR A 52 5.23 2.85 -2.92
C THR A 52 5.23 1.79 -4.01
N GLY A 53 4.53 2.03 -5.11
CA GLY A 53 4.49 1.13 -6.27
C GLY A 53 5.87 0.92 -6.90
N PHE A 54 6.64 2.01 -7.09
CA PHE A 54 8.01 1.91 -7.61
C PHE A 54 8.95 1.22 -6.63
N LEU A 55 8.84 1.49 -5.33
CA LEU A 55 9.62 0.79 -4.31
C LEU A 55 9.32 -0.72 -4.31
N ALA A 56 8.04 -1.09 -4.40
CA ALA A 56 7.62 -2.48 -4.52
C ALA A 56 8.21 -3.14 -5.78
N LEU A 57 8.17 -2.46 -6.93
CA LEU A 57 8.75 -2.94 -8.18
C LEU A 57 10.25 -3.20 -8.05
N SER A 58 10.97 -2.24 -7.47
CA SER A 58 12.39 -2.36 -7.18
C SER A 58 12.69 -3.60 -6.31
N CYS A 59 11.89 -3.83 -5.27
CA CYS A 59 12.02 -5.02 -4.43
C CYS A 59 11.69 -6.33 -5.17
N VAL A 60 10.71 -6.34 -6.07
CA VAL A 60 10.42 -7.50 -6.94
C VAL A 60 11.64 -7.83 -7.80
N ILE A 61 12.26 -6.83 -8.43
CA ILE A 61 13.40 -7.03 -9.34
C ILE A 61 14.64 -7.51 -8.55
N MET A 62 14.91 -6.91 -7.39
CA MET A 62 16.08 -7.22 -6.56
C MET A 62 15.91 -8.47 -5.68
N GLY A 63 14.72 -9.05 -5.61
CA GLY A 63 14.43 -10.23 -4.76
C GLY A 63 14.32 -9.89 -3.27
N TRP A 64 13.89 -8.68 -2.94
CA TRP A 64 13.65 -8.19 -1.57
C TRP A 64 12.15 -8.24 -1.20
N ASP A 65 11.33 -8.95 -1.96
CA ASP A 65 9.87 -9.03 -1.83
C ASP A 65 9.39 -9.39 -0.41
N ARG A 66 9.99 -10.41 0.21
CA ARG A 66 9.60 -10.79 1.58
C ARG A 66 9.85 -9.67 2.59
N ARG A 67 11.00 -9.01 2.52
CA ARG A 67 11.35 -7.91 3.44
C ARG A 67 10.48 -6.68 3.18
N PHE A 68 10.17 -6.41 1.91
CA PHE A 68 9.19 -5.40 1.54
C PHE A 68 7.83 -5.70 2.20
N ASN A 69 7.28 -6.91 2.02
CA ASN A 69 5.97 -7.27 2.55
C ASN A 69 5.90 -7.16 4.09
N GLN A 70 6.99 -7.46 4.79
CA GLN A 70 7.10 -7.26 6.24
C GLN A 70 6.99 -5.79 6.62
N ILE A 71 7.81 -4.93 6.01
CA ILE A 71 7.86 -3.49 6.35
C ILE A 71 6.58 -2.80 5.90
N PHE A 72 6.18 -2.98 4.63
CA PHE A 72 4.95 -2.46 4.06
C PHE A 72 3.75 -2.88 4.90
N GLY A 73 3.67 -4.17 5.25
CA GLY A 73 2.57 -4.70 6.06
C GLY A 73 2.44 -4.02 7.41
N VAL A 74 3.54 -3.88 8.15
CA VAL A 74 3.53 -3.21 9.46
C VAL A 74 3.13 -1.74 9.29
N VAL A 75 3.76 -1.02 8.37
CA VAL A 75 3.53 0.41 8.17
C VAL A 75 2.07 0.68 7.76
N TYR A 76 1.54 -0.06 6.78
CA TYR A 76 0.20 0.18 6.24
C TYR A 76 -0.91 -0.24 7.20
N VAL A 77 -0.74 -1.32 7.96
CA VAL A 77 -1.70 -1.68 9.02
C VAL A 77 -1.70 -0.62 10.12
N VAL A 78 -0.53 -0.18 10.58
CA VAL A 78 -0.44 0.85 11.63
C VAL A 78 -1.04 2.17 11.15
N LEU A 79 -0.69 2.63 9.95
CA LEU A 79 -1.24 3.87 9.39
C LEU A 79 -2.77 3.79 9.22
N ALA A 80 -3.28 2.66 8.71
CA ALA A 80 -4.73 2.47 8.57
C ALA A 80 -5.46 2.53 9.92
N LEU A 81 -4.93 1.86 10.95
CA LEU A 81 -5.53 1.86 12.28
C LEU A 81 -5.44 3.24 12.96
N LEU A 82 -4.31 3.92 12.82
CA LEU A 82 -4.15 5.30 13.30
C LEU A 82 -5.10 6.26 12.57
N GLY A 83 -5.33 6.04 11.28
CA GLY A 83 -6.29 6.81 10.48
C GLY A 83 -7.74 6.71 10.95
N LEU A 84 -8.10 5.66 11.70
CA LEU A 84 -9.42 5.53 12.34
C LEU A 84 -9.58 6.37 13.61
N LEU A 85 -8.49 6.93 14.15
CA LEU A 85 -8.50 7.79 15.34
C LEU A 85 -8.95 9.22 15.00
N TYR A 86 -9.99 9.38 14.19
CA TYR A 86 -10.55 10.67 13.86
C TYR A 86 -11.22 11.30 15.11
N PRO A 87 -11.01 12.59 15.40
CA PRO A 87 -10.22 13.58 14.66
C PRO A 87 -8.77 13.75 15.16
N PHE A 88 -8.27 12.93 16.08
CA PHE A 88 -7.02 13.18 16.83
C PHE A 88 -5.76 13.32 15.94
N LEU A 89 -5.69 12.56 14.85
CA LEU A 89 -4.58 12.63 13.89
C LEU A 89 -4.92 13.43 12.63
N TYR A 90 -6.01 14.21 12.64
CA TYR A 90 -6.44 15.01 11.50
C TYR A 90 -6.26 16.50 11.79
N PHE A 91 -5.55 17.17 10.88
CA PHE A 91 -5.33 18.61 10.92
C PHE A 91 -5.81 19.18 9.59
N ASP A 92 -6.75 20.14 9.63
CA ASP A 92 -7.37 20.70 8.41
C ASP A 92 -7.93 19.62 7.47
N HIS A 93 -8.68 18.67 8.04
CA HIS A 93 -9.26 17.52 7.32
C HIS A 93 -8.26 16.58 6.63
N ARG A 94 -6.96 16.69 6.94
CA ARG A 94 -5.89 15.84 6.40
C ARG A 94 -5.27 14.96 7.47
N LEU A 95 -5.04 13.69 7.14
CA LEU A 95 -4.32 12.76 7.99
C LEU A 95 -2.89 13.25 8.19
N LEU A 96 -2.52 13.48 9.46
CA LEU A 96 -1.27 14.09 9.90
C LEU A 96 -0.98 15.46 9.26
N GLY A 97 -1.99 16.12 8.70
CA GLY A 97 -1.84 17.38 7.95
C GLY A 97 -1.25 17.21 6.54
N ILE A 98 -1.03 15.98 6.08
CA ILE A 98 -0.26 15.67 4.85
C ILE A 98 -1.18 15.48 3.65
N MET A 99 -2.18 14.61 3.78
CA MET A 99 -3.08 14.21 2.68
C MET A 99 -4.49 13.91 3.18
N HIS A 100 -5.46 13.97 2.29
CA HIS A 100 -6.81 13.51 2.58
C HIS A 100 -6.84 11.98 2.62
N ALA A 101 -7.65 11.45 3.52
CA ALA A 101 -7.91 10.03 3.65
C ALA A 101 -9.30 9.84 4.24
N ASN A 102 -10.06 8.93 3.65
CA ASN A 102 -11.37 8.52 4.12
C ASN A 102 -11.34 7.07 4.64
N ILE A 103 -12.51 6.55 5.02
CA ILE A 103 -12.62 5.18 5.53
C ILE A 103 -12.26 4.11 4.48
N GLY A 104 -12.48 4.40 3.20
CA GLY A 104 -12.09 3.55 2.07
C GLY A 104 -10.56 3.43 1.97
N ASP A 105 -9.84 4.54 2.12
CA ASP A 105 -8.38 4.56 2.16
C ASP A 105 -7.83 3.71 3.31
N HIS A 106 -8.37 3.88 4.52
CA HIS A 106 -7.95 3.09 5.69
C HIS A 106 -8.23 1.60 5.50
N LEU A 107 -9.41 1.25 4.97
CA LEU A 107 -9.77 -0.15 4.74
C LEU A 107 -8.87 -0.78 3.67
N PHE A 108 -8.63 -0.06 2.56
CA PHE A 108 -7.76 -0.51 1.48
C PHE A 108 -6.34 -0.79 2.00
N HIS A 109 -5.76 0.14 2.75
CA HIS A 109 -4.43 0.00 3.33
C HIS A 109 -4.36 -1.08 4.41
N PHE A 110 -5.39 -1.21 5.25
CA PHE A 110 -5.45 -2.27 6.24
C PHE A 110 -5.44 -3.65 5.59
N VAL A 111 -6.30 -3.88 4.59
CA VAL A 111 -6.39 -5.17 3.87
C VAL A 111 -5.10 -5.45 3.13
N ALA A 112 -4.55 -4.49 2.40
CA ALA A 112 -3.26 -4.66 1.72
C ALA A 112 -2.15 -4.97 2.73
N GLY A 113 -2.03 -4.20 3.81
CA GLY A 113 -1.03 -4.41 4.83
C GLY A 113 -1.15 -5.77 5.53
N ALA A 114 -2.38 -6.21 5.85
CA ALA A 114 -2.62 -7.50 6.49
C ALA A 114 -2.21 -8.68 5.60
N ILE A 115 -2.55 -8.64 4.30
CA ILE A 115 -2.12 -9.67 3.35
C ILE A 115 -0.60 -9.67 3.21
N ALA A 116 0.03 -8.48 3.19
CA ALA A 116 1.48 -8.36 3.17
C ALA A 116 2.13 -9.00 4.40
N LEU A 117 1.60 -8.76 5.61
CA LEU A 117 2.09 -9.39 6.84
C LEU A 117 1.97 -10.91 6.78
N TYR A 118 0.88 -11.44 6.24
CA TYR A 118 0.71 -12.88 6.05
C TYR A 118 1.82 -13.47 5.16
N PHE A 119 2.07 -12.89 3.98
CA PHE A 119 3.14 -13.37 3.09
C PHE A 119 4.56 -12.99 3.55
N GLY A 120 4.70 -11.99 4.41
CA GLY A 120 5.97 -11.53 4.96
C GLY A 120 6.45 -12.37 6.15
N PHE A 121 5.53 -12.78 7.02
CA PHE A 121 5.86 -13.46 8.29
C PHE A 121 5.30 -14.88 8.39
N ALA A 122 4.02 -15.09 8.08
CA ALA A 122 3.30 -16.32 8.38
C ALA A 122 3.47 -17.42 7.32
N TYR A 123 3.51 -17.05 6.04
CA TYR A 123 3.64 -18.00 4.94
C TYR A 123 5.03 -18.65 4.95
N ARG A 124 5.09 -19.96 5.23
CA ARG A 124 6.29 -20.79 5.08
C ARG A 124 6.26 -21.43 3.71
N ARG A 125 7.38 -21.40 2.98
CA ARG A 125 7.58 -22.32 1.85
C ARG A 125 7.60 -23.72 2.43
N GLU A 126 6.62 -24.55 2.10
CA GLU A 126 6.81 -26.00 2.26
C GLU A 126 7.98 -26.42 1.34
N PRO A 127 8.94 -27.21 1.83
CA PRO A 127 9.92 -27.83 0.96
C PRO A 127 9.16 -28.71 -0.04
N VAL A 128 9.38 -28.52 -1.35
CA VAL A 128 8.93 -29.52 -2.33
C VAL A 128 9.60 -30.83 -1.94
N PRO A 129 8.83 -31.92 -1.67
CA PRO A 129 9.42 -33.21 -1.36
C PRO A 129 10.40 -33.59 -2.47
N ALA A 130 11.62 -33.96 -2.11
CA ALA A 130 12.53 -34.55 -3.08
C ALA A 130 11.88 -35.84 -3.61
N ALA A 131 11.59 -35.86 -4.92
CA ALA A 131 11.17 -37.05 -5.63
C ALA A 131 12.37 -37.99 -5.84
#